data_AF-A0A2E6KSI3-F1
#
_entry.id   AF-A0A2E6KSI3-F1
#
_cell.length_a   1.000
_cell.length_b   1.000
_cell.length_c   1.000
_cell.angle_alpha   90.00
_cell.angle_beta   90.00
_cell.angle_gamma   90.00
#
_symmetry.space_group_name_H-M   'P 1'
#
loop_
_entity.id
_entity.type
_entity.pdbx_description
1 polymer ?
#
loop_
_entity_poly.entity_id
_entity_poly.type
_entity_poly.pdbx_seq_one_letter_code
_entity_poly.pdbx_strand_id
1 'polypeptide(L)' 'NKFPGTYFSSSEIDTINAFRNVLIKSGIFTITRKTRGDDIDAACGQLVGNFVAKSTRHQKNSVGLN' A
#
# COMPACT_ATOMS: atom_id res chain seq x y z
N ASN A 1 -7.09 -0.85 2.25
CA ASN A 1 -6.59 -1.50 1.02
C ASN A 1 -5.61 -2.58 1.45
N LYS A 2 -5.96 -3.84 1.24
CA LYS A 2 -5.06 -4.98 1.52
C LYS A 2 -4.40 -5.41 0.21
N PHE A 3 -3.18 -5.94 0.28
CA PHE A 3 -2.50 -6.55 -0.86
C PHE A 3 -1.77 -7.83 -0.39
N PRO A 4 -1.45 -8.77 -1.29
CA PRO A 4 -0.80 -10.03 -0.91
C PRO A 4 0.53 -9.82 -0.17
N GLY A 5 0.76 -10.58 0.91
CA GLY A 5 2.01 -10.54 1.68
C GLY A 5 2.13 -9.41 2.71
N THR A 6 1.13 -8.53 2.85
CA THR A 6 1.11 -7.55 3.93
C THR A 6 0.77 -8.18 5.28
N TYR A 7 1.47 -7.73 6.34
CA TYR A 7 1.17 -8.09 7.73
C TYR A 7 0.14 -7.15 8.37
N PHE A 8 -0.23 -6.06 7.69
CA PHE A 8 -1.10 -5.03 8.24
C PHE A 8 -2.53 -5.18 7.74
N SER A 9 -3.48 -4.81 8.60
CA SER A 9 -4.88 -4.61 8.26
C SER A 9 -5.24 -3.13 8.34
N SER A 10 -6.37 -2.75 7.72
CA SER A 10 -6.96 -1.44 7.99
C SER A 10 -7.34 -1.35 9.47
N SER A 11 -7.14 -0.18 10.06
CA SER A 11 -7.76 0.14 11.34
C SER A 11 -9.27 0.11 11.24
N GLU A 12 -9.94 -0.19 12.35
CA GLU A 12 -11.39 -0.05 12.48
C GLU A 12 -11.83 1.40 12.29
N ILE A 13 -13.06 1.59 11.81
CA ILE A 13 -13.59 2.91 11.48
C ILE A 13 -13.60 3.86 12.68
N ASP A 14 -13.89 3.34 13.88
CA ASP A 14 -13.92 4.13 15.11
C ASP A 14 -12.53 4.60 15.51
N THR A 15 -11.52 3.76 15.34
CA THR A 15 -10.11 4.13 15.57
C THR A 15 -9.67 5.23 14.60
N ILE A 16 -10.04 5.11 13.32
CA ILE A 16 -9.73 6.13 12.30
C ILE A 16 -10.42 7.46 12.65
N ASN A 17 -11.68 7.42 13.07
CA ASN A 17 -12.44 8.61 13.44
C ASN A 17 -11.90 9.26 14.71
N ALA A 18 -11.53 8.47 15.72
CA ALA A 18 -10.90 8.98 16.95
C ALA A 18 -9.59 9.71 16.63
N PHE A 19 -8.73 9.11 15.81
CA PHE A 19 -7.48 9.74 15.39
C PHE A 19 -7.72 11.03 14.60
N ARG A 20 -8.65 11.03 13.63
CA ARG A 20 -9.06 12.23 12.89
C ARG A 20 -9.52 13.34 13.83
N ASN A 21 -10.33 13.01 14.83
CA ASN A 21 -10.86 13.97 15.79
C ASN A 21 -9.77 14.61 16.65
N VAL A 22 -8.73 13.86 17.04
CA VAL A 22 -7.57 14.42 17.76
C VAL A 22 -6.88 15.49 16.91
N LEU A 23 -6.63 15.21 15.63
CA LEU A 23 -5.97 16.15 14.72
C LEU A 23 -6.81 17.40 14.44
N ILE A 24 -8.11 17.24 14.23
CA ILE A 24 -9.02 18.37 14.02
C ILE A 24 -9.06 19.26 15.27
N LYS A 25 -9.13 18.66 16.47
CA LYS A 25 -9.12 19.40 17.74
C LYS A 25 -7.82 20.16 17.98
N SER A 26 -6.69 19.69 17.44
CA SER A 26 -5.42 20.43 17.48
C SER A 26 -5.30 21.50 16.39
N GLY A 27 -6.37 21.80 15.65
CA GLY A 27 -6.39 22.81 14.59
C GLY A 27 -5.84 22.33 13.25
N ILE A 28 -5.59 21.03 13.07
CA ILE A 28 -5.07 20.47 11.82
C ILE A 28 -6.24 19.98 10.97
N PHE A 29 -6.48 20.66 9.84
CA PHE A 29 -7.50 20.25 8.89
C PHE A 29 -7.20 18.83 8.37
N THR A 30 -8.12 17.90 8.65
CA THR A 30 -7.92 16.47 8.39
C THR A 30 -9.16 15.87 7.76
N ILE A 31 -8.96 15.13 6.66
CA ILE A 31 -10.01 14.36 5.99
C ILE A 31 -9.60 12.89 5.90
N THR A 32 -10.55 11.96 6.04
CA THR A 32 -10.32 10.57 5.65
C THR A 32 -10.81 10.37 4.24
N ARG A 33 -9.92 9.83 3.39
CA ARG A 33 -10.24 9.55 1.99
C ARG A 33 -11.20 8.38 1.89
N LYS A 34 -12.21 8.51 1.03
CA LYS A 34 -13.06 7.38 0.64
C LYS A 34 -12.23 6.38 -0.18
N THR A 35 -12.25 5.12 0.22
CA THR A 35 -11.68 4.02 -0.59
C THR A 35 -12.44 3.90 -1.91
N ARG A 36 -11.71 3.80 -3.02
CA ARG A 36 -12.27 3.61 -4.37
C ARG A 36 -11.48 2.53 -5.09
N GLY A 37 -12.19 1.66 -5.82
CA GLY A 37 -11.60 0.60 -6.66
C GLY A 37 -11.02 -0.59 -5.89
N ASP A 38 -11.39 -0.81 -4.62
CA ASP A 38 -10.89 -1.96 -3.83
C ASP A 38 -11.46 -3.29 -4.33
N ASP A 39 -12.67 -3.26 -4.91
CA ASP A 39 -13.35 -4.39 -5.57
C ASP A 39 -12.66 -4.85 -6.87
N ILE A 40 -11.82 -4.00 -7.45
CA ILE A 40 -11.08 -4.26 -8.70
C ILE A 40 -9.56 -4.16 -8.51
N ASP A 41 -9.07 -4.31 -7.27
CA ASP A 41 -7.64 -4.23 -6.91
C ASP A 41 -6.93 -2.95 -7.40
N ALA A 42 -7.67 -1.85 -7.47
CA ALA A 42 -7.22 -0.55 -7.95
C ALA A 42 -7.22 0.53 -6.86
N ALA A 43 -7.50 0.17 -5.60
CA ALA A 43 -7.34 1.13 -4.50
C ALA A 43 -5.86 1.46 -4.30
N CYS A 44 -5.58 2.58 -3.65
CA CYS A 44 -4.21 3.05 -3.44
C CYS A 44 -3.33 1.93 -2.83
N GLY A 45 -2.23 1.59 -3.50
CA GLY A 45 -1.29 0.55 -3.06
C GLY A 45 -1.56 -0.87 -3.57
N GLN A 46 -2.67 -1.11 -4.30
CA GLN A 46 -3.00 -2.44 -4.84
C GLN A 46 -2.49 -2.68 -6.27
N LEU A 47 -2.00 -1.64 -6.95
CA LEU A 47 -1.51 -1.74 -8.33
C LEU A 47 -0.21 -2.56 -8.39
N VAL A 48 -0.33 -3.87 -8.53
CA VAL A 48 0.80 -4.80 -8.64
C VAL A 48 1.36 -4.90 -10.06
N GLY A 49 0.49 -4.90 -11.07
CA GLY A 49 0.87 -5.12 -12.48
C GLY A 49 1.64 -6.43 -12.70
N ASN A 50 2.07 -6.67 -13.95
CA ASN A 50 3.00 -7.75 -14.28
C ASN A 50 4.36 -7.14 -14.60
N PHE A 51 5.35 -7.34 -13.73
CA PHE A 51 6.70 -6.84 -13.97
C PHE A 51 7.76 -7.91 -13.70
N VAL A 52 8.82 -7.88 -14.50
CA VAL A 52 10.04 -8.65 -14.25
C VAL A 52 10.98 -7.77 -13.42
N ALA A 53 11.38 -8.25 -12.25
CA ALA A 53 12.36 -7.56 -11.42
C ALA A 53 13.64 -7.29 -12.22
N LYS A 54 14.18 -6.06 -12.17
CA LYS A 54 15.37 -5.71 -12.96
C LYS A 54 16.64 -6.46 -12.51
N SER A 55 16.69 -6.94 -11.27
CA SER A 55 17.87 -7.62 -10.70
C SER A 55 18.15 -9.00 -11.29
N THR A 56 17.14 -9.72 -11.79
CA THR A 56 17.33 -11.02 -12.44
C THR A 56 18.01 -10.92 -13.80
N ARG A 57 18.10 -9.72 -14.41
CA ARG A 57 18.87 -9.51 -15.65
C ARG A 57 20.39 -9.54 -15.44
N HIS A 58 20.88 -9.17 -14.25
CA HIS A 58 22.32 -9.13 -13.97
C HIS A 58 22.91 -10.47 -13.49
N GLN A 59 22.10 -11.39 -12.97
CA GLN A 59 22.60 -12.69 -12.48
C GLN A 59 22.95 -13.67 -13.60
N LYS A 60 22.49 -13.45 -14.84
CA LYS A 60 22.80 -14.33 -15.97
C LYS A 60 24.19 -14.10 -16.59
N ASN A 61 24.92 -13.04 -16.21
CA ASN A 61 26.25 -12.76 -16.74
C ASN A 61 27.41 -13.19 -15.81
N SER A 62 27.12 -13.79 -14.64
CA SER A 62 28.15 -14.26 -13.69
C SER A 62 28.27 -15.78 -13.60
N VAL A 63 27.56 -16.54 -14.44
CA VAL A 63 27.61 -18.02 -14.50
C VAL A 63 28.23 -18.45 -15.83
N GLY A 64 29.46 -18.03 -16.06
CA GLY A 64 30.21 -18.28 -17.30
C GLY A 64 31.73 -18.11 -17.18
N LEU A 65 32.28 -18.26 -15.97
CA LEU A 65 33.70 -18.52 -15.75
C LEU A 65 33.83 -19.76 -14.88
N ASN A 66 33.96 -20.90 -15.54
CA ASN A 66 34.69 -22.09 -15.11
C ASN A 66 35.02 -22.88 -16.37
#